data_AF-A0A3C0ZY41-F1
#
_entry.id   AF-A0A3C0ZY41-F1
#
_cell.length_a   1.000
_cell.length_b   1.000
_cell.length_c   1.000
_cell.angle_alpha   90.00
_cell.angle_beta   90.00
_cell.angle_gamma   90.00
#
_symmetry.space_group_name_H-M   'P 1'
#
loop_
_entity.id
_entity.type
_entity.pdbx_description
1 polymer ?
#
loop_
_entity_poly.entity_id
_entity_poly.type
_entity_poly.pdbx_seq_one_letter_code
_entity_poly.pdbx_strand_id
1 'polypeptide(L)'
;QSQGRLRSQGQRVKTNTGSYSANGRRQNGRPRQVVVAGGRQQGRQMRQSQGGQREGEAFDSAVRGAERSEPVVREASASYNYTQQPARQSDSGQNGIWQSQQSQSQQSQTGQAALGQTASGQAFSGQAAGQTQEPRNGQDMQQDPQGNRPARYFQSGRQDAPVFHRDELNTELDSGQMANGILEVMQDGFGFIRCANYMPGENDIYVAPSQIRRFGLKTGDIISGNIRVKTQGEKFSALLYVKSVNGYSPDEATKRYNFEDMTPVFPDERIRLERTGGSISMRIMDLMCPVGKGQRGMIVSPPKAGKTTLIKDVARSVKYNNPEIHLIVLLIDERPEEVTDIREAIEGDDAEVIYSTFDELPEHHKRVSEMAIERARRLVEHKRDVMILLDSITRLTRAYNITEPPSGRTLSGGLDPAALHMPKRFFGAARSMREGGSLTILATALIDTGSKMDDIVFEEFKGTGNMELVLDRRLSERRIFPAIDIVRSGTRRDDLLLTPDELAAVNTIRRAFNGLSAEQAVTQALDLFSRTRTNGEFVNMVRKIQWGKE
;
A
#
# COMPACT_ATOMS: atom_id res chain seq x y z
N GLN A 1 -70.17 10.79 13.22
CA GLN A 1 -70.90 10.11 14.32
C GLN A 1 -69.87 9.54 15.30
N SER A 2 -70.13 9.62 16.62
CA SER A 2 -69.55 8.86 17.77
C SER A 2 -68.13 8.23 17.65
N GLN A 3 -67.08 8.59 18.41
CA GLN A 3 -66.84 8.65 19.88
C GLN A 3 -66.68 7.31 20.66
N GLY A 4 -65.69 7.27 21.57
CA GLY A 4 -65.41 6.23 22.59
C GLY A 4 -64.22 5.32 22.21
N ARG A 5 -62.99 5.39 22.74
CA ARG A 5 -62.37 5.84 24.02
C ARG A 5 -62.55 4.89 25.21
N LEU A 6 -61.49 4.16 25.58
CA LEU A 6 -61.14 3.80 26.97
C LEU A 6 -59.63 3.46 27.09
N ARG A 7 -59.08 3.54 28.31
CA ARG A 7 -57.65 3.44 28.68
C ARG A 7 -57.43 2.29 29.65
N SER A 8 -56.23 1.69 29.68
CA SER A 8 -55.42 1.55 30.91
C SER A 8 -54.02 0.97 30.67
N GLN A 9 -53.03 1.55 31.36
CA GLN A 9 -51.76 0.99 31.91
C GLN A 9 -50.89 0.00 31.07
N GLY A 10 -49.56 0.06 31.08
CA GLY A 10 -48.67 0.97 31.82
C GLY A 10 -47.51 0.30 32.57
N GLN A 11 -46.72 -0.59 31.93
CA GLN A 11 -45.44 -1.06 32.49
C GLN A 11 -44.30 -0.90 31.47
N ARG A 12 -43.24 -0.20 31.88
CA ARG A 12 -41.95 -0.13 31.17
C ARG A 12 -40.89 -0.78 32.05
N VAL A 13 -40.29 -1.86 31.58
CA VAL A 13 -39.10 -2.45 32.19
C VAL A 13 -37.89 -1.60 31.80
N LYS A 14 -37.09 -1.17 32.78
CA LYS A 14 -35.74 -0.62 32.59
C LYS A 14 -34.74 -1.62 33.13
N THR A 15 -33.74 -1.99 32.34
CA THR A 15 -32.60 -2.79 32.78
C THR A 15 -31.49 -1.89 33.34
N ASN A 16 -30.83 -2.35 34.41
CA ASN A 16 -29.87 -1.56 35.17
C ASN A 16 -28.50 -1.45 34.50
N THR A 17 -27.95 -0.24 34.47
CA THR A 17 -26.50 0.00 34.45
C THR A 17 -25.98 -0.02 35.90
N GLY A 18 -25.08 -0.93 36.23
CA GLY A 18 -24.48 -1.01 37.57
C GLY A 18 -23.29 -0.05 37.73
N SER A 19 -23.41 0.92 38.64
CA SER A 19 -22.28 1.73 39.12
C SER A 19 -22.18 1.61 40.64
N TYR A 20 -21.00 1.22 41.13
CA TYR A 20 -20.73 1.08 42.57
C TYR A 20 -20.74 2.45 43.27
N SER A 21 -21.35 2.53 44.45
CA SER A 21 -21.14 3.63 45.39
C SER A 21 -21.30 3.17 46.84
N ALA A 22 -20.65 3.87 47.75
CA ALA A 22 -20.37 3.44 49.12
C ALA A 22 -21.38 3.91 50.17
N ASN A 23 -21.41 3.20 51.30
CA ASN A 23 -21.85 3.69 52.61
C ASN A 23 -20.64 3.51 53.57
N GLY A 24 -20.29 4.42 54.50
CA GLY A 24 -20.87 5.71 54.84
C GLY A 24 -20.97 5.88 56.36
N ARG A 25 -20.50 7.00 56.93
CA ARG A 25 -20.93 7.53 58.24
C ARG A 25 -20.53 9.01 58.43
N ARG A 26 -21.36 9.75 59.16
CA ARG A 26 -21.34 11.22 59.33
C ARG A 26 -20.64 11.63 60.62
N GLN A 27 -20.13 12.87 60.69
CA GLN A 27 -20.63 13.88 61.65
C GLN A 27 -20.16 15.33 61.36
N ASN A 28 -20.87 16.27 61.98
CA ASN A 28 -20.97 17.71 61.70
C ASN A 28 -19.71 18.56 61.98
N GLY A 29 -19.66 19.79 61.43
CA GLY A 29 -18.94 20.92 62.06
C GLY A 29 -18.21 21.91 61.12
N ARG A 30 -18.65 23.17 61.12
CA ARG A 30 -17.98 24.38 60.59
C ARG A 30 -18.11 25.49 61.67
N PRO A 31 -17.39 26.64 61.66
CA PRO A 31 -16.21 27.04 60.86
C PRO A 31 -15.10 27.80 61.68
N ARG A 32 -14.15 28.43 60.94
CA ARG A 32 -13.33 29.65 61.23
C ARG A 32 -11.90 29.54 61.81
N GLN A 33 -11.12 30.56 61.43
CA GLN A 33 -9.69 30.80 61.66
C GLN A 33 -9.38 31.25 63.10
N VAL A 34 -8.19 30.91 63.61
CA VAL A 34 -7.38 31.74 64.54
C VAL A 34 -5.89 31.53 64.20
N VAL A 35 -5.02 32.47 64.63
CA VAL A 35 -3.60 32.62 64.25
C VAL A 35 -2.69 32.54 65.50
N VAL A 36 -1.37 32.38 65.30
CA VAL A 36 -0.22 32.77 66.18
C VAL A 36 0.40 31.72 67.15
N ALA A 37 1.75 31.77 67.21
CA ALA A 37 2.71 31.26 68.23
C ALA A 37 3.03 29.74 68.28
N GLY A 38 4.30 29.33 68.51
CA GLY A 38 5.55 30.12 68.60
C GLY A 38 6.75 29.34 69.18
N GLY A 39 7.98 29.85 68.99
CA GLY A 39 9.25 29.35 69.59
C GLY A 39 10.43 29.47 68.61
N ARG A 40 11.38 30.42 68.75
CA ARG A 40 12.55 30.48 69.67
C ARG A 40 13.62 29.40 69.38
N GLN A 41 14.93 29.69 69.26
CA GLN A 41 15.67 30.98 69.30
C GLN A 41 17.17 30.77 68.86
N GLN A 42 17.87 31.89 68.58
CA GLN A 42 19.35 32.06 68.46
C GLN A 42 20.01 31.70 67.10
N GLY A 43 20.86 32.55 66.51
CA GLY A 43 21.18 33.95 66.87
C GLY A 43 22.23 34.65 65.98
N ARG A 44 22.25 36.00 66.02
CA ARG A 44 23.31 37.00 65.68
C ARG A 44 24.15 36.83 64.38
N GLN A 45 24.49 37.87 63.61
CA GLN A 45 24.39 39.33 63.81
C GLN A 45 24.47 40.13 62.47
N MET A 46 23.78 41.28 62.44
CA MET A 46 24.01 42.57 61.71
C MET A 46 25.11 42.68 60.60
N ARG A 47 24.96 43.53 59.57
CA ARG A 47 24.36 44.89 59.46
C ARG A 47 23.97 45.17 57.99
N GLN A 48 22.76 45.68 57.66
CA GLN A 48 22.44 47.08 57.29
C GLN A 48 23.46 47.79 56.36
N SER A 49 23.08 48.56 55.33
CA SER A 49 21.92 49.49 55.21
C SER A 49 21.36 49.57 53.76
N GLN A 50 20.04 49.73 53.57
CA GLN A 50 19.32 50.96 53.11
C GLN A 50 19.93 51.71 51.90
N GLY A 51 19.17 52.22 50.91
CA GLY A 51 17.71 52.21 50.68
C GLY A 51 17.28 53.31 49.67
N GLY A 52 16.01 53.29 49.20
CA GLY A 52 15.43 54.26 48.22
C GLY A 52 15.63 53.83 46.75
N GLN A 53 14.60 53.65 45.90
CA GLN A 53 13.57 54.61 45.39
C GLN A 53 14.19 55.76 44.56
N ARG A 54 13.70 56.14 43.36
CA ARG A 54 12.54 55.72 42.53
C ARG A 54 12.67 56.33 41.11
N GLU A 55 12.01 55.73 40.11
CA GLU A 55 11.42 56.37 38.90
C GLU A 55 12.30 57.12 37.86
N GLY A 56 11.74 57.32 36.63
CA GLY A 56 12.30 58.10 35.51
C GLY A 56 13.03 57.26 34.44
N GLU A 57 12.40 56.89 33.32
CA GLU A 57 12.33 57.67 32.07
C GLU A 57 13.72 58.00 31.50
N ALA A 58 14.19 57.25 30.49
CA ALA A 58 14.00 57.56 29.06
C ALA A 58 14.62 58.89 28.62
N PHE A 59 15.64 58.85 27.75
CA PHE A 59 15.62 59.63 26.51
C PHE A 59 16.64 59.12 25.47
N ASP A 60 16.38 59.48 24.23
CA ASP A 60 17.03 59.00 23.02
C ASP A 60 18.19 59.92 22.56
N SER A 61 19.13 59.31 21.83
CA SER A 61 19.99 59.90 20.80
C SER A 61 21.08 60.94 21.14
N ALA A 62 22.19 60.77 20.40
CA ALA A 62 22.92 61.81 19.65
C ALA A 62 24.28 62.37 20.16
N VAL A 63 25.33 61.90 19.45
CA VAL A 63 26.28 62.73 18.65
C VAL A 63 27.60 63.24 19.28
N ARG A 64 28.69 62.60 18.79
CA ARG A 64 30.06 63.11 18.44
C ARG A 64 30.99 63.71 19.51
N GLY A 65 32.20 63.13 19.58
CA GLY A 65 33.42 63.85 19.15
C GLY A 65 34.70 63.65 19.97
N ALA A 66 35.80 63.25 19.28
CA ALA A 66 37.23 63.36 19.68
C ALA A 66 37.71 62.54 20.92
N GLU A 67 38.95 62.04 21.03
CA GLU A 67 40.13 62.01 20.13
C GLU A 67 41.14 60.88 20.53
N ARG A 68 42.00 60.47 19.57
CA ARG A 68 43.38 59.89 19.70
C ARG A 68 43.69 58.60 20.47
N SER A 69 44.18 57.57 19.74
CA SER A 69 45.55 56.97 19.81
C SER A 69 45.62 55.75 18.86
N GLU A 70 46.35 55.82 17.74
CA GLU A 70 47.70 55.25 17.47
C GLU A 70 47.68 53.85 16.75
N PRO A 71 48.69 53.47 15.95
CA PRO A 71 48.41 53.06 14.55
C PRO A 71 49.11 51.78 13.99
N VAL A 72 49.01 51.58 12.65
CA VAL A 72 49.88 50.77 11.73
C VAL A 72 49.54 49.27 11.56
N VAL A 73 49.50 48.62 10.37
CA VAL A 73 49.31 48.98 8.93
C VAL A 73 48.73 47.72 8.20
N ARG A 74 48.16 47.90 7.00
CA ARG A 74 47.57 46.85 6.12
C ARG A 74 48.55 46.24 5.10
N GLU A 75 48.24 45.03 4.66
CA GLU A 75 48.35 44.56 3.25
C GLU A 75 47.15 43.65 2.92
N ALA A 76 46.81 43.33 1.67
CA ALA A 76 46.69 44.14 0.44
C ALA A 76 45.89 43.32 -0.58
N SER A 77 44.97 43.95 -1.32
CA SER A 77 44.26 43.32 -2.44
C SER A 77 45.04 43.50 -3.74
N ALA A 78 45.24 42.44 -4.52
CA ALA A 78 45.90 42.51 -5.84
C ALA A 78 45.06 41.86 -6.94
N SER A 79 44.90 42.58 -8.05
CA SER A 79 44.31 42.15 -9.30
C SER A 79 45.16 42.71 -10.44
N TYR A 80 45.63 41.89 -11.40
CA TYR A 80 46.04 42.38 -12.73
C TYR A 80 46.00 41.27 -13.78
N ASN A 81 45.75 41.68 -15.03
CA ASN A 81 45.60 40.85 -16.23
C ASN A 81 46.94 40.27 -16.73
N TYR A 82 46.88 39.24 -17.58
CA TYR A 82 47.58 39.29 -18.87
C TYR A 82 46.99 38.34 -19.93
N THR A 83 46.94 38.82 -21.17
CA THR A 83 46.66 38.05 -22.38
C THR A 83 47.89 38.11 -23.28
N GLN A 84 48.41 36.99 -23.79
CA GLN A 84 49.42 36.99 -24.86
C GLN A 84 49.22 35.84 -25.87
N GLN A 85 49.46 36.17 -27.14
CA GLN A 85 49.74 35.28 -28.27
C GLN A 85 51.19 35.60 -28.74
N PRO A 86 51.72 35.05 -29.85
CA PRO A 86 51.96 33.64 -30.18
C PRO A 86 53.44 33.39 -30.59
N ALA A 87 53.84 32.14 -30.87
CA ALA A 87 55.07 31.85 -31.63
C ALA A 87 54.96 30.57 -32.50
N ARG A 88 55.53 30.62 -33.70
CA ARG A 88 55.67 29.52 -34.71
C ARG A 88 57.05 28.84 -34.52
N GLN A 89 57.49 27.75 -35.16
CA GLN A 89 57.17 26.98 -36.39
C GLN A 89 57.72 25.52 -36.14
N SER A 90 57.70 24.49 -37.00
CA SER A 90 57.34 24.24 -38.42
C SER A 90 57.22 22.71 -38.68
N ASP A 91 56.35 22.30 -39.61
CA ASP A 91 56.37 21.05 -40.41
C ASP A 91 56.27 19.65 -39.72
N SER A 92 55.64 18.61 -40.32
CA SER A 92 55.05 18.46 -41.68
C SER A 92 54.01 17.32 -41.76
N GLY A 93 53.04 17.43 -42.70
CA GLY A 93 52.17 16.34 -43.22
C GLY A 93 51.12 15.72 -42.28
N GLN A 94 49.99 15.17 -42.72
CA GLN A 94 49.37 15.07 -44.07
C GLN A 94 47.84 14.84 -43.92
N ASN A 95 47.09 15.18 -44.97
CA ASN A 95 45.73 14.76 -45.39
C ASN A 95 44.92 13.74 -44.53
N GLY A 96 43.59 13.86 -44.41
CA GLY A 96 42.70 14.77 -45.13
C GLY A 96 41.20 14.55 -44.87
N ILE A 97 40.40 15.24 -45.69
CA ILE A 97 38.94 15.36 -45.61
C ILE A 97 38.22 14.05 -46.00
N TRP A 98 37.16 13.69 -45.28
CA TRP A 98 36.02 12.99 -45.91
C TRP A 98 34.68 13.59 -45.48
N GLN A 99 33.88 13.88 -46.50
CA GLN A 99 32.58 14.55 -46.44
C GLN A 99 31.48 13.53 -46.77
N SER A 100 30.25 13.84 -46.37
CA SER A 100 29.03 13.08 -46.66
C SER A 100 28.84 12.71 -48.15
N GLN A 101 28.26 11.54 -48.44
CA GLN A 101 27.39 11.41 -49.61
C GLN A 101 26.32 10.30 -49.48
N GLN A 102 25.16 10.57 -50.08
CA GLN A 102 24.05 9.65 -50.29
C GLN A 102 24.12 9.01 -51.67
N SER A 103 23.62 7.77 -51.81
CA SER A 103 22.89 7.21 -52.98
C SER A 103 22.52 5.77 -52.57
N GLN A 104 21.29 5.26 -52.54
CA GLN A 104 20.07 5.40 -53.35
C GLN A 104 20.11 4.66 -54.71
N SER A 105 18.97 4.03 -55.06
CA SER A 105 18.62 3.22 -56.25
C SER A 105 18.87 1.69 -56.16
N GLN A 106 18.01 0.79 -56.70
CA GLN A 106 16.62 0.90 -57.22
C GLN A 106 15.97 -0.50 -57.41
N GLN A 107 14.62 -0.60 -57.31
CA GLN A 107 13.68 -1.52 -58.03
C GLN A 107 13.85 -3.07 -57.85
N SER A 108 12.89 -4.00 -58.08
CA SER A 108 11.49 -4.06 -58.59
C SER A 108 10.70 -5.11 -57.76
N GLN A 109 9.42 -5.01 -57.38
CA GLN A 109 8.14 -5.09 -58.13
C GLN A 109 7.76 -6.45 -58.78
N THR A 110 6.47 -6.84 -58.60
CA THR A 110 5.68 -8.00 -59.15
C THR A 110 6.12 -9.43 -58.75
N GLY A 111 5.28 -10.48 -58.75
CA GLY A 111 3.81 -10.60 -58.88
C GLY A 111 3.33 -12.05 -59.17
N GLN A 112 2.21 -12.47 -58.56
CA GLN A 112 1.29 -13.58 -58.95
C GLN A 112 1.79 -15.03 -59.24
N ALA A 113 1.33 -15.95 -58.37
CA ALA A 113 0.53 -17.16 -58.63
C ALA A 113 0.88 -18.24 -59.72
N ALA A 114 0.83 -19.50 -59.23
CA ALA A 114 0.26 -20.72 -59.84
C ALA A 114 1.10 -21.69 -60.71
N LEU A 115 0.95 -22.99 -60.38
CA LEU A 115 1.24 -24.23 -61.16
C LEU A 115 2.72 -24.50 -61.53
N GLY A 116 3.24 -25.74 -61.50
CA GLY A 116 2.70 -27.06 -61.12
C GLY A 116 3.51 -28.20 -61.79
N GLN A 117 3.40 -29.45 -61.27
CA GLN A 117 4.06 -30.70 -61.76
C GLN A 117 5.56 -30.84 -61.42
N THR A 118 6.19 -32.00 -61.12
CA THR A 118 5.83 -33.42 -60.80
C THR A 118 7.14 -34.10 -60.31
N ALA A 119 7.25 -35.22 -59.58
CA ALA A 119 6.38 -36.14 -58.81
C ALA A 119 7.27 -36.71 -57.65
N SER A 120 7.01 -37.75 -56.85
CA SER A 120 6.00 -38.82 -56.68
C SER A 120 5.83 -39.05 -55.15
N GLY A 121 4.70 -39.45 -54.56
CA GLY A 121 3.67 -40.41 -54.98
C GLY A 121 4.07 -41.82 -54.51
N GLN A 122 3.29 -42.58 -53.71
CA GLN A 122 1.98 -42.35 -53.06
C GLN A 122 1.79 -43.45 -51.98
N ALA A 123 0.92 -43.25 -50.98
CA ALA A 123 0.55 -44.30 -50.01
C ALA A 123 -0.78 -44.96 -50.40
N PHE A 124 -1.02 -46.25 -50.07
CA PHE A 124 -2.37 -46.79 -49.75
C PHE A 124 -2.35 -48.23 -49.16
N SER A 125 -3.22 -48.46 -48.15
CA SER A 125 -3.92 -49.69 -47.71
C SER A 125 -3.29 -51.10 -47.72
N GLY A 126 -3.63 -51.90 -46.69
CA GLY A 126 -3.83 -53.35 -46.83
C GLY A 126 -3.86 -54.15 -45.52
N GLN A 127 -5.01 -54.73 -45.15
CA GLN A 127 -5.10 -55.83 -44.18
C GLN A 127 -4.92 -57.17 -44.89
N ALA A 128 -4.06 -58.09 -44.41
CA ALA A 128 -4.26 -59.56 -44.43
C ALA A 128 -3.11 -60.37 -43.82
N ALA A 129 -3.49 -61.37 -43.00
CA ALA A 129 -2.99 -62.75 -42.85
C ALA A 129 -1.49 -63.17 -43.01
N GLY A 130 -1.10 -64.19 -42.20
CA GLY A 130 0.08 -65.05 -42.38
C GLY A 130 1.10 -64.95 -41.22
N GLN A 131 1.07 -65.80 -40.18
CA GLN A 131 1.57 -67.19 -40.06
C GLN A 131 3.11 -67.39 -40.04
N THR A 132 3.58 -67.98 -38.92
CA THR A 132 4.85 -68.75 -38.73
C THR A 132 6.19 -67.98 -38.84
N GLN A 133 7.29 -68.37 -38.16
CA GLN A 133 7.64 -69.66 -37.53
C GLN A 133 8.58 -69.53 -36.29
N GLU A 134 8.87 -70.66 -35.62
CA GLU A 134 9.60 -70.79 -34.32
C GLU A 134 11.14 -70.54 -34.41
N PRO A 135 11.90 -70.65 -33.28
CA PRO A 135 12.43 -71.98 -32.89
C PRO A 135 12.24 -72.38 -31.40
N ARG A 136 12.48 -73.67 -31.14
CA ARG A 136 12.05 -74.47 -29.96
C ARG A 136 13.05 -74.61 -28.81
N ASN A 137 12.53 -74.88 -27.61
CA ASN A 137 12.81 -76.03 -26.71
C ASN A 137 12.32 -75.70 -25.27
N GLY A 138 11.73 -76.58 -24.45
CA GLY A 138 11.35 -77.98 -24.58
C GLY A 138 10.36 -78.41 -23.45
N GLN A 139 9.89 -79.66 -23.48
CA GLN A 139 8.83 -80.28 -22.64
C GLN A 139 9.19 -80.39 -21.13
N ASP A 140 8.26 -80.57 -20.16
CA ASP A 140 7.33 -81.72 -20.04
C ASP A 140 6.03 -81.51 -19.22
N MET A 141 5.13 -82.50 -19.32
CA MET A 141 3.74 -82.53 -18.76
C MET A 141 3.61 -83.10 -17.34
N GLN A 142 2.60 -82.64 -16.57
CA GLN A 142 1.51 -83.51 -16.04
C GLN A 142 0.39 -82.76 -15.25
N GLN A 143 -0.82 -82.80 -15.82
CA GLN A 143 -2.08 -83.33 -15.23
C GLN A 143 -2.67 -82.73 -13.92
N ASP A 144 -3.84 -82.10 -14.10
CA ASP A 144 -4.89 -81.83 -13.10
C ASP A 144 -5.69 -83.14 -12.81
N PRO A 145 -6.36 -83.36 -11.65
CA PRO A 145 -7.66 -82.70 -11.40
C PRO A 145 -8.10 -82.43 -9.93
N GLN A 146 -8.81 -81.31 -9.74
CA GLN A 146 -9.98 -81.08 -8.84
C GLN A 146 -9.96 -81.55 -7.36
N GLY A 147 -10.13 -80.60 -6.41
CA GLY A 147 -10.24 -80.90 -4.96
C GLY A 147 -10.90 -79.83 -4.05
N ASN A 148 -12.21 -79.59 -4.21
CA ASN A 148 -13.22 -79.34 -3.16
C ASN A 148 -12.87 -78.64 -1.79
N ARG A 149 -13.57 -77.50 -1.49
CA ARG A 149 -13.88 -76.89 -0.14
C ARG A 149 -12.79 -76.14 0.66
N PRO A 150 -13.16 -75.26 1.64
CA PRO A 150 -14.30 -74.32 1.64
C PRO A 150 -13.95 -72.89 2.15
N ALA A 151 -14.82 -71.91 1.89
CA ALA A 151 -14.72 -70.58 2.49
C ALA A 151 -14.98 -70.61 4.01
N ARG A 152 -14.07 -70.04 4.82
CA ARG A 152 -14.29 -69.83 6.26
C ARG A 152 -14.99 -68.49 6.49
N TYR A 153 -16.25 -68.55 6.92
CA TYR A 153 -16.89 -67.44 7.63
C TYR A 153 -16.14 -67.18 8.95
N PHE A 154 -15.46 -66.04 9.04
CA PHE A 154 -15.05 -65.50 10.34
C PHE A 154 -16.16 -64.60 10.88
N GLN A 155 -16.98 -65.17 11.75
CA GLN A 155 -17.99 -64.44 12.51
C GLN A 155 -17.32 -63.83 13.76
N SER A 156 -16.60 -62.72 13.59
CA SER A 156 -16.19 -61.89 14.73
C SER A 156 -17.36 -61.01 15.18
N GLY A 157 -17.75 -61.14 16.44
CA GLY A 157 -18.91 -60.44 16.98
C GLY A 157 -18.76 -58.92 16.92
N ARG A 158 -19.83 -58.23 16.53
CA ARG A 158 -20.00 -56.81 16.85
C ARG A 158 -20.10 -56.69 18.37
N GLN A 159 -19.02 -56.26 19.01
CA GLN A 159 -19.16 -55.46 20.21
C GLN A 159 -19.40 -54.03 19.73
N ASP A 160 -20.47 -53.41 20.21
CA ASP A 160 -20.82 -52.04 19.86
C ASP A 160 -19.72 -51.11 20.36
N ALA A 161 -18.85 -50.67 19.42
CA ALA A 161 -17.98 -49.54 19.68
C ALA A 161 -18.88 -48.33 19.94
N PRO A 162 -18.76 -47.63 21.09
CA PRO A 162 -19.57 -46.46 21.36
C PRO A 162 -19.35 -45.43 20.25
N VAL A 163 -20.43 -45.10 19.54
CA VAL A 163 -20.47 -43.97 18.61
C VAL A 163 -20.43 -42.71 19.46
N PHE A 164 -19.24 -42.32 19.89
CA PHE A 164 -19.03 -41.02 20.51
C PHE A 164 -19.50 -39.95 19.53
N HIS A 165 -20.57 -39.23 19.89
CA HIS A 165 -21.00 -38.08 19.12
C HIS A 165 -19.87 -37.07 19.14
N ARG A 166 -19.25 -36.85 17.97
CA ARG A 166 -18.12 -35.93 17.80
C ARG A 166 -18.47 -34.51 18.30
N ASP A 167 -19.75 -34.16 18.27
CA ASP A 167 -20.28 -32.88 18.73
C ASP A 167 -20.31 -32.76 20.26
N GLU A 168 -20.53 -33.85 21.01
CA GLU A 168 -20.43 -33.87 22.47
C GLU A 168 -18.98 -33.64 22.91
N LEU A 169 -18.03 -34.37 22.30
CA LEU A 169 -16.60 -34.23 22.59
C LEU A 169 -16.05 -32.83 22.21
N ASN A 170 -16.58 -32.22 21.15
CA ASN A 170 -16.25 -30.84 20.79
C ASN A 170 -16.81 -29.84 21.81
N THR A 171 -17.96 -30.13 22.42
CA THR A 171 -18.60 -29.23 23.41
C THR A 171 -17.80 -29.17 24.72
N GLU A 172 -17.17 -30.28 25.13
CA GLU A 172 -16.27 -30.30 26.31
C GLU A 172 -14.91 -29.60 26.06
N LEU A 173 -14.47 -29.54 24.80
CA LEU A 173 -13.20 -28.93 24.41
C LEU A 173 -13.31 -27.44 24.05
N ASP A 174 -14.52 -26.93 23.79
CA ASP A 174 -14.77 -25.53 23.48
C ASP A 174 -14.51 -24.64 24.70
N SER A 175 -13.63 -23.65 24.52
CA SER A 175 -13.34 -22.65 25.57
C SER A 175 -14.43 -21.59 25.72
N GLY A 176 -15.41 -21.55 24.80
CA GLY A 176 -16.37 -20.46 24.67
C GLY A 176 -15.76 -19.16 24.10
N GLN A 177 -14.47 -19.16 23.77
CA GLN A 177 -13.77 -18.01 23.18
C GLN A 177 -13.65 -18.18 21.66
N MET A 178 -13.80 -17.08 20.92
CA MET A 178 -13.62 -17.06 19.46
C MET A 178 -12.29 -16.42 19.09
N ALA A 179 -11.57 -17.09 18.19
CA ALA A 179 -10.54 -16.48 17.36
C ALA A 179 -11.17 -15.40 16.46
N ASN A 180 -10.39 -14.34 16.21
CA ASN A 180 -10.57 -13.48 15.04
C ASN A 180 -9.21 -12.90 14.66
N GLY A 181 -8.72 -13.15 13.44
CA GLY A 181 -7.43 -12.66 12.98
C GLY A 181 -7.03 -13.24 11.63
N ILE A 182 -5.84 -12.89 11.16
CA ILE A 182 -5.36 -13.24 9.82
C ILE A 182 -4.61 -14.58 9.83
N LEU A 183 -4.95 -15.48 8.91
CA LEU A 183 -4.22 -16.72 8.72
C LEU A 183 -2.87 -16.47 8.06
N GLU A 184 -1.83 -17.07 8.60
CA GLU A 184 -0.57 -17.33 7.93
C GLU A 184 -0.37 -18.85 7.83
N VAL A 185 -0.18 -19.36 6.61
CA VAL A 185 0.17 -20.77 6.36
C VAL A 185 1.68 -20.91 6.26
N MET A 186 2.24 -21.78 7.10
CA MET A 186 3.67 -22.11 7.15
C MET A 186 4.05 -23.08 6.03
N GLN A 187 5.34 -23.20 5.71
CA GLN A 187 5.84 -24.09 4.66
C GLN A 187 5.46 -25.57 4.89
N ASP A 188 5.40 -26.01 6.15
CA ASP A 188 4.98 -27.37 6.54
C ASP A 188 3.46 -27.61 6.43
N GLY A 189 2.69 -26.61 5.98
CA GLY A 189 1.26 -26.72 5.70
C GLY A 189 0.32 -26.63 6.91
N PHE A 190 0.83 -26.41 8.12
CA PHE A 190 0.04 -25.90 9.25
C PHE A 190 0.03 -24.36 9.23
N GLY A 191 -0.80 -23.72 10.05
CA GLY A 191 -0.86 -22.26 10.09
C GLY A 191 -1.11 -21.68 11.48
N PHE A 192 -1.05 -20.36 11.55
CA PHE A 192 -1.39 -19.58 12.74
C PHE A 192 -2.33 -18.44 12.36
N ILE A 193 -3.36 -18.21 13.18
CA ILE A 193 -4.12 -16.96 13.17
C ILE A 193 -3.30 -15.95 13.98
N ARG A 194 -2.84 -14.89 13.31
CA ARG A 194 -2.11 -13.75 13.91
C ARG A 194 -3.09 -12.71 14.39
N CYS A 195 -2.91 -12.26 15.64
CA CYS A 195 -3.84 -11.34 16.30
C CYS A 195 -3.30 -9.90 16.44
N ALA A 196 -1.99 -9.69 16.34
CA ALA A 196 -1.35 -8.40 16.60
C ALA A 196 -0.65 -7.84 15.35
N ASN A 197 -1.28 -6.89 14.64
CA ASN A 197 -0.71 -6.21 13.46
C ASN A 197 -0.11 -7.19 12.41
N TYR A 198 -0.76 -8.34 12.23
CA TYR A 198 -0.36 -9.45 11.35
C TYR A 198 0.98 -10.13 11.71
N MET A 199 1.56 -9.85 12.87
CA MET A 199 2.83 -10.38 13.34
C MET A 199 2.66 -11.59 14.29
N PRO A 200 3.69 -12.44 14.42
CA PRO A 200 3.70 -13.53 15.40
C PRO A 200 3.59 -13.01 16.82
N GLY A 201 2.69 -13.59 17.61
CA GLY A 201 2.48 -13.26 19.02
C GLY A 201 2.27 -14.48 19.91
N GLU A 202 2.37 -14.30 21.22
CA GLU A 202 2.14 -15.38 22.21
C GLU A 202 0.67 -15.85 22.23
N ASN A 203 -0.24 -15.00 21.76
CA ASN A 203 -1.68 -15.23 21.66
C ASN A 203 -2.11 -15.78 20.28
N ASP A 204 -1.16 -16.20 19.44
CA ASP A 204 -1.48 -16.82 18.15
C ASP A 204 -2.19 -18.16 18.32
N ILE A 205 -3.04 -18.49 17.35
CA ILE A 205 -3.92 -19.65 17.41
C ILE A 205 -3.55 -20.61 16.28
N TYR A 206 -3.13 -21.82 16.66
CA TYR A 206 -2.75 -22.89 15.74
C TYR A 206 -3.94 -23.36 14.89
N VAL A 207 -3.70 -23.52 13.59
CA VAL A 207 -4.67 -24.06 12.62
C VAL A 207 -4.09 -25.34 12.00
N ALA A 208 -4.83 -26.43 12.10
CA ALA A 208 -4.37 -27.73 11.64
C ALA A 208 -4.33 -27.79 10.10
N PRO A 209 -3.36 -28.50 9.49
CA PRO A 209 -3.30 -28.72 8.04
C PRO A 209 -4.58 -29.32 7.45
N SER A 210 -5.31 -30.11 8.24
CA SER A 210 -6.61 -30.70 7.86
C SER A 210 -7.71 -29.65 7.74
N GLN A 211 -7.73 -28.62 8.59
CA GLN A 211 -8.68 -27.50 8.50
C GLN A 211 -8.36 -26.61 7.30
N ILE A 212 -7.07 -26.30 7.10
CA ILE A 212 -6.57 -25.50 5.95
C ILE A 212 -6.98 -26.16 4.63
N ARG A 213 -6.68 -27.45 4.46
CA ARG A 213 -7.07 -28.21 3.26
C ARG A 213 -8.57 -28.36 3.10
N ARG A 214 -9.33 -28.61 4.18
CA ARG A 214 -10.78 -28.83 4.12
C ARG A 214 -11.54 -27.59 3.63
N PHE A 215 -11.14 -26.40 4.07
CA PHE A 215 -11.84 -25.15 3.79
C PHE A 215 -11.14 -24.26 2.75
N GLY A 216 -10.11 -24.77 2.05
CA GLY A 216 -9.38 -24.02 1.02
C GLY A 216 -8.74 -22.73 1.54
N LEU A 217 -8.28 -22.74 2.80
CA LEU A 217 -7.75 -21.57 3.48
C LEU A 217 -6.35 -21.23 2.94
N LYS A 218 -6.06 -19.94 2.85
CA LYS A 218 -4.80 -19.40 2.34
C LYS A 218 -4.28 -18.33 3.30
N THR A 219 -2.98 -18.04 3.22
CA THR A 219 -2.41 -16.85 3.89
C THR A 219 -3.20 -15.60 3.49
N GLY A 220 -3.46 -14.71 4.45
CA GLY A 220 -4.25 -13.50 4.26
C GLY A 220 -5.74 -13.62 4.62
N ASP A 221 -6.26 -14.83 4.86
CA ASP A 221 -7.67 -15.02 5.20
C ASP A 221 -7.95 -14.58 6.64
N ILE A 222 -8.94 -13.70 6.84
CA ILE A 222 -9.45 -13.44 8.20
C ILE A 222 -10.35 -14.60 8.60
N ILE A 223 -9.95 -15.33 9.64
CA ILE A 223 -10.70 -16.47 10.19
C ILE A 223 -11.31 -16.07 11.52
N SER A 224 -12.61 -16.35 11.66
CA SER A 224 -13.24 -16.42 12.98
C SER A 224 -13.81 -17.80 13.25
N GLY A 225 -13.77 -18.23 14.51
CA GLY A 225 -14.14 -19.58 14.94
C GLY A 225 -13.71 -19.86 16.37
N ASN A 226 -14.30 -20.86 17.03
CA ASN A 226 -13.99 -21.13 18.44
C ASN A 226 -12.62 -21.78 18.61
N ILE A 227 -11.97 -21.49 19.74
CA ILE A 227 -10.69 -22.11 20.13
C ILE A 227 -10.89 -23.18 21.19
N ARG A 228 -10.08 -24.23 21.14
CA ARG A 228 -10.02 -25.22 22.22
C ARG A 228 -9.38 -24.63 23.48
N VAL A 229 -9.75 -25.16 24.64
CA VAL A 229 -9.02 -24.91 25.90
C VAL A 229 -7.57 -25.42 25.75
N LYS A 230 -6.57 -24.62 26.17
CA LYS A 230 -5.15 -25.06 26.17
C LYS A 230 -4.97 -26.23 27.15
N THR A 231 -4.46 -27.36 26.66
CA THR A 231 -4.06 -28.49 27.52
C THR A 231 -2.66 -28.25 28.10
N GLN A 232 -2.34 -28.80 29.27
CA GLN A 232 -1.01 -28.69 29.88
C GLN A 232 0.07 -29.24 28.92
N GLY A 233 1.02 -28.39 28.53
CA GLY A 233 2.07 -28.68 27.55
C GLY A 233 1.92 -27.94 26.21
N GLU A 234 0.76 -27.36 25.90
CA GLU A 234 0.54 -26.65 24.63
C GLU A 234 0.89 -25.16 24.73
N LYS A 235 1.82 -24.68 23.88
CA LYS A 235 2.21 -23.26 23.83
C LYS A 235 1.06 -22.37 23.32
N PHE A 236 0.40 -22.80 22.24
CA PHE A 236 -0.64 -22.04 21.54
C PHE A 236 -2.01 -22.71 21.70
N SER A 237 -3.08 -21.91 21.71
CA SER A 237 -4.45 -22.44 21.57
C SER A 237 -4.61 -22.96 20.14
N ALA A 238 -5.50 -23.93 19.90
CA ALA A 238 -5.83 -24.35 18.54
C ALA A 238 -7.27 -23.98 18.17
N LEU A 239 -7.49 -23.72 16.88
CA LEU A 239 -8.83 -23.54 16.32
C LEU A 239 -9.59 -24.87 16.39
N LEU A 240 -10.77 -24.88 17.00
CA LEU A 240 -11.64 -26.05 17.08
C LEU A 240 -12.50 -26.15 15.82
N TYR A 241 -13.24 -25.09 15.49
CA TYR A 241 -14.07 -25.00 14.29
C TYR A 241 -13.96 -23.63 13.61
N VAL A 242 -14.02 -23.62 12.27
CA VAL A 242 -14.12 -22.39 11.47
C VAL A 242 -15.59 -21.97 11.43
N LYS A 243 -15.90 -20.74 11.88
CA LYS A 243 -17.24 -20.15 11.83
C LYS A 243 -17.42 -19.29 10.57
N SER A 244 -16.40 -18.52 10.19
CA SER A 244 -16.40 -17.70 8.98
C SER A 244 -15.00 -17.47 8.44
N VAL A 245 -14.92 -17.20 7.13
CA VAL A 245 -13.70 -16.86 6.40
C VAL A 245 -13.97 -15.57 5.62
N ASN A 246 -13.22 -14.50 5.91
CA ASN A 246 -13.42 -13.14 5.40
C ASN A 246 -14.85 -12.59 5.60
N GLY A 247 -15.55 -13.05 6.63
CA GLY A 247 -16.95 -12.71 6.91
C GLY A 247 -18.00 -13.58 6.19
N TYR A 248 -17.59 -14.47 5.28
CA TYR A 248 -18.47 -15.40 4.57
C TYR A 248 -18.52 -16.75 5.28
N SER A 249 -19.53 -17.58 4.98
CA SER A 249 -19.54 -18.97 5.44
C SER A 249 -18.41 -19.78 4.78
N PRO A 250 -17.87 -20.84 5.43
CA PRO A 250 -16.81 -21.65 4.83
C PRO A 250 -17.21 -22.30 3.49
N ASP A 251 -18.50 -22.61 3.32
CA ASP A 251 -19.05 -23.21 2.09
C ASP A 251 -19.23 -22.18 0.94
N GLU A 252 -19.18 -20.89 1.23
CA GLU A 252 -19.11 -19.81 0.24
C GLU A 252 -17.65 -19.45 -0.06
N ALA A 253 -16.80 -19.37 0.97
CA ALA A 253 -15.39 -19.03 0.83
C ALA A 253 -14.59 -20.06 0.02
N THR A 254 -15.01 -21.33 0.00
CA THR A 254 -14.44 -22.38 -0.87
C THR A 254 -14.80 -22.23 -2.35
N LYS A 255 -15.79 -21.39 -2.72
CA LYS A 255 -16.26 -21.19 -4.11
C LYS A 255 -15.61 -19.98 -4.81
N ARG A 256 -14.75 -19.23 -4.11
CA ARG A 256 -14.07 -18.06 -4.67
C ARG A 256 -13.00 -18.44 -5.70
N TYR A 257 -12.66 -17.51 -6.58
CA TYR A 257 -11.56 -17.68 -7.54
C TYR A 257 -10.20 -17.63 -6.83
N ASN A 258 -9.14 -18.12 -7.48
CA ASN A 258 -7.78 -17.78 -7.08
C ASN A 258 -7.37 -16.45 -7.71
N PHE A 259 -6.74 -15.57 -6.95
CA PHE A 259 -6.35 -14.23 -7.42
C PHE A 259 -5.46 -14.25 -8.66
N GLU A 260 -4.64 -15.29 -8.84
CA GLU A 260 -3.72 -15.43 -9.97
C GLU A 260 -4.40 -16.02 -11.23
N ASP A 261 -5.59 -16.64 -11.08
CA ASP A 261 -6.39 -17.20 -12.19
C ASP A 261 -7.43 -16.19 -12.74
N MET A 262 -7.63 -15.06 -12.07
CA MET A 262 -8.57 -13.99 -12.48
C MET A 262 -8.02 -13.17 -13.65
N THR A 263 -8.90 -12.69 -14.53
CA THR A 263 -8.49 -12.02 -15.78
C THR A 263 -8.23 -10.52 -15.55
N PRO A 264 -6.97 -10.04 -15.67
CA PRO A 264 -6.67 -8.62 -15.55
C PRO A 264 -7.27 -7.81 -16.70
N VAL A 265 -7.87 -6.66 -16.36
CA VAL A 265 -8.33 -5.65 -17.33
C VAL A 265 -7.84 -4.25 -16.94
N PHE A 266 -7.94 -3.29 -17.86
CA PHE A 266 -7.71 -1.88 -17.55
C PHE A 266 -8.82 -1.36 -16.62
N PRO A 267 -8.51 -0.44 -15.69
CA PRO A 267 -9.52 0.29 -14.94
C PRO A 267 -10.42 1.12 -15.87
N ASP A 268 -11.74 0.98 -15.69
CA ASP A 268 -12.82 1.71 -16.35
C ASP A 268 -13.78 2.37 -15.33
N GLU A 269 -13.90 1.83 -14.12
CA GLU A 269 -14.54 2.52 -13.00
C GLU A 269 -13.58 3.48 -12.28
N ARG A 270 -13.91 4.78 -12.23
CA ARG A 270 -13.14 5.82 -11.50
C ARG A 270 -13.49 5.89 -10.02
N ILE A 271 -12.46 5.88 -9.17
CA ILE A 271 -12.52 6.24 -7.76
C ILE A 271 -12.58 7.77 -7.70
N ARG A 272 -13.66 8.35 -7.17
CA ARG A 272 -13.85 9.81 -7.15
C ARG A 272 -13.14 10.40 -5.95
N LEU A 273 -12.19 11.29 -6.16
CA LEU A 273 -11.43 11.92 -5.07
C LEU A 273 -11.96 13.31 -4.68
N GLU A 274 -12.65 14.00 -5.59
CA GLU A 274 -13.36 15.24 -5.25
C GLU A 274 -14.45 14.97 -4.21
N ARG A 275 -14.45 15.73 -3.11
CA ARG A 275 -15.49 15.71 -2.07
C ARG A 275 -15.91 17.12 -1.69
N THR A 276 -17.13 17.29 -1.19
CA THR A 276 -17.62 18.57 -0.66
C THR A 276 -16.73 19.02 0.51
N GLY A 277 -16.20 20.26 0.44
CA GLY A 277 -15.21 20.74 1.41
C GLY A 277 -13.85 20.01 1.37
N GLY A 278 -13.56 19.31 0.26
CA GLY A 278 -12.27 18.68 -0.01
C GLY A 278 -11.17 19.68 -0.37
N SER A 279 -9.93 19.23 -0.33
CA SER A 279 -8.78 20.04 -0.74
C SER A 279 -8.71 20.19 -2.25
N ILE A 280 -8.11 21.30 -2.71
CA ILE A 280 -7.82 21.52 -4.13
C ILE A 280 -6.90 20.40 -4.67
N SER A 281 -6.04 19.81 -3.83
CA SER A 281 -5.23 18.62 -4.12
C SER A 281 -6.07 17.47 -4.68
N MET A 282 -7.20 17.17 -4.05
CA MET A 282 -8.08 16.09 -4.48
C MET A 282 -8.81 16.44 -5.78
N ARG A 283 -9.22 17.70 -5.96
CA ARG A 283 -9.84 18.18 -7.22
C ARG A 283 -8.87 18.11 -8.40
N ILE A 284 -7.62 18.53 -8.21
CA ILE A 284 -6.54 18.43 -9.20
C ILE A 284 -6.24 16.97 -9.53
N MET A 285 -6.07 16.11 -8.52
CA MET A 285 -5.78 14.70 -8.70
C MET A 285 -6.91 14.00 -9.46
N ASP A 286 -8.17 14.21 -9.06
CA ASP A 286 -9.36 13.60 -9.67
C ASP A 286 -9.52 13.92 -11.17
N LEU A 287 -9.11 15.11 -11.63
CA LEU A 287 -9.16 15.49 -13.06
C LEU A 287 -7.86 15.22 -13.82
N MET A 288 -6.71 15.65 -13.29
CA MET A 288 -5.44 15.64 -14.03
C MET A 288 -4.72 14.30 -13.95
N CYS A 289 -5.00 13.49 -12.93
CA CYS A 289 -4.37 12.20 -12.67
C CYS A 289 -5.40 11.21 -12.09
N PRO A 290 -6.49 10.91 -12.84
CA PRO A 290 -7.63 10.15 -12.33
C PRO A 290 -7.21 8.74 -11.89
N VAL A 291 -7.82 8.25 -10.81
CA VAL A 291 -7.54 6.92 -10.25
C VAL A 291 -8.70 5.98 -10.55
N GLY A 292 -8.43 4.87 -11.23
CA GLY A 292 -9.40 3.82 -11.44
C GLY A 292 -9.36 2.72 -10.37
N LYS A 293 -10.44 1.95 -10.27
CA LYS A 293 -10.48 0.67 -9.57
C LYS A 293 -9.52 -0.31 -10.26
N GLY A 294 -8.47 -0.73 -9.57
CA GLY A 294 -7.37 -1.52 -10.16
C GLY A 294 -6.14 -0.71 -10.59
N GLN A 295 -6.01 0.58 -10.23
CA GLN A 295 -4.87 1.41 -10.62
C GLN A 295 -3.56 0.95 -9.96
N ARG A 296 -2.44 1.01 -10.72
CA ARG A 296 -1.05 0.96 -10.22
C ARG A 296 -0.47 2.37 -10.26
N GLY A 297 -0.80 3.16 -9.25
CA GLY A 297 -0.40 4.56 -9.17
C GLY A 297 0.83 4.78 -8.30
N MET A 298 1.68 5.71 -8.73
CA MET A 298 2.89 6.10 -8.01
C MET A 298 2.84 7.58 -7.66
N ILE A 299 2.91 7.89 -6.36
CA ILE A 299 3.04 9.26 -5.84
C ILE A 299 4.53 9.55 -5.67
N VAL A 300 5.10 10.17 -6.69
CA VAL A 300 6.52 10.53 -6.77
C VAL A 300 6.75 11.78 -5.93
N SER A 301 7.40 11.66 -4.78
CA SER A 301 7.55 12.75 -3.81
C SER A 301 8.98 12.90 -3.34
N PRO A 302 9.58 14.10 -3.45
CA PRO A 302 10.75 14.43 -2.67
C PRO A 302 10.39 14.60 -1.18
N PRO A 303 11.36 14.52 -0.26
CA PRO A 303 11.13 14.77 1.15
C PRO A 303 10.50 16.15 1.40
N LYS A 304 9.59 16.24 2.38
CA LYS A 304 8.86 17.46 2.80
C LYS A 304 7.90 18.09 1.77
N ALA A 305 7.64 17.45 0.62
CA ALA A 305 6.74 18.00 -0.40
C ALA A 305 5.22 17.91 -0.09
N GLY A 306 4.83 17.29 1.04
CA GLY A 306 3.43 17.14 1.46
C GLY A 306 2.81 15.75 1.29
N LYS A 307 3.63 14.73 0.97
CA LYS A 307 3.29 13.30 0.88
C LYS A 307 2.23 12.84 1.88
N THR A 308 2.51 12.95 3.18
CA THR A 308 1.67 12.46 4.28
C THR A 308 0.29 13.13 4.30
N THR A 309 0.22 14.43 4.02
CA THR A 309 -1.05 15.16 3.88
C THR A 309 -1.86 14.66 2.69
N LEU A 310 -1.21 14.40 1.54
CA LEU A 310 -1.87 13.90 0.35
C LEU A 310 -2.46 12.50 0.58
N ILE A 311 -1.73 11.58 1.22
CA ILE A 311 -2.22 10.24 1.56
C ILE A 311 -3.45 10.31 2.47
N LYS A 312 -3.43 11.14 3.52
CA LYS A 312 -4.58 11.31 4.43
C LYS A 312 -5.79 11.90 3.70
N ASP A 313 -5.59 12.83 2.76
CA ASP A 313 -6.68 13.37 1.96
C ASP A 313 -7.26 12.34 0.97
N VAL A 314 -6.43 11.52 0.31
CA VAL A 314 -6.88 10.40 -0.53
C VAL A 314 -7.72 9.44 0.29
N ALA A 315 -7.21 8.97 1.44
CA ALA A 315 -7.90 8.04 2.32
C ALA A 315 -9.30 8.55 2.73
N ARG A 316 -9.39 9.80 3.17
CA ARG A 316 -10.65 10.45 3.56
C ARG A 316 -11.61 10.60 2.39
N SER A 317 -11.10 10.95 1.20
CA SER A 317 -11.94 11.05 -0.01
C SER A 317 -12.47 9.70 -0.47
N VAL A 318 -11.66 8.64 -0.42
CA VAL A 318 -12.08 7.27 -0.72
C VAL A 318 -13.15 6.82 0.27
N LYS A 319 -12.92 6.95 1.59
CA LYS A 319 -13.93 6.57 2.61
C LYS A 319 -15.24 7.37 2.51
N TYR A 320 -15.22 8.58 1.96
CA TYR A 320 -16.41 9.42 1.81
C TYR A 320 -17.19 9.16 0.50
N ASN A 321 -16.50 9.04 -0.63
CA ASN A 321 -17.12 8.88 -1.95
C ASN A 321 -17.31 7.42 -2.38
N ASN A 322 -16.45 6.54 -1.89
CA ASN A 322 -16.36 5.13 -2.25
C ASN A 322 -16.28 4.25 -0.97
N PRO A 323 -17.27 4.31 -0.07
CA PRO A 323 -17.27 3.56 1.18
C PRO A 323 -17.27 2.03 1.00
N GLU A 324 -17.61 1.54 -0.20
CA GLU A 324 -17.53 0.13 -0.60
C GLU A 324 -16.09 -0.41 -0.77
N ILE A 325 -15.11 0.49 -0.91
CA ILE A 325 -13.70 0.12 -1.09
C ILE A 325 -13.07 -0.19 0.27
N HIS A 326 -12.55 -1.40 0.41
CA HIS A 326 -11.77 -1.79 1.58
C HIS A 326 -10.41 -1.12 1.56
N LEU A 327 -10.19 -0.16 2.47
CA LEU A 327 -8.97 0.63 2.51
C LEU A 327 -7.91 -0.06 3.39
N ILE A 328 -6.71 -0.25 2.85
CA ILE A 328 -5.54 -0.71 3.60
C ILE A 328 -4.48 0.37 3.51
N VAL A 329 -3.99 0.86 4.64
CA VAL A 329 -2.87 1.82 4.68
C VAL A 329 -1.67 1.08 5.23
N LEU A 330 -0.63 0.94 4.41
CA LEU A 330 0.57 0.16 4.70
C LEU A 330 1.77 1.09 4.86
N LEU A 331 2.23 1.28 6.09
CA LEU A 331 3.32 2.18 6.45
C LEU A 331 4.59 1.37 6.74
N ILE A 332 5.67 1.63 5.99
CA ILE A 332 6.91 0.85 6.02
C ILE A 332 8.10 1.78 6.27
N ASP A 333 8.85 1.52 7.34
CA ASP A 333 10.05 2.28 7.73
C ASP A 333 9.74 3.78 7.87
N GLU A 334 8.53 4.09 8.38
CA GLU A 334 8.07 5.45 8.66
C GLU A 334 8.04 5.73 10.16
N ARG A 335 7.93 7.00 10.52
CA ARG A 335 8.09 7.45 11.90
C ARG A 335 6.89 7.11 12.80
N PRO A 336 7.08 6.74 14.07
CA PRO A 336 5.99 6.44 15.00
C PRO A 336 4.95 7.57 15.12
N GLU A 337 5.38 8.84 15.08
CA GLU A 337 4.47 9.99 15.14
C GLU A 337 3.62 10.13 13.86
N GLU A 338 4.17 9.84 12.67
CA GLU A 338 3.42 9.84 11.41
C GLU A 338 2.46 8.64 11.32
N VAL A 339 2.87 7.47 11.83
CA VAL A 339 1.99 6.30 11.98
C VAL A 339 0.79 6.63 12.87
N THR A 340 1.02 7.32 14.00
CA THR A 340 -0.06 7.67 14.94
C THR A 340 -1.05 8.67 14.33
N ASP A 341 -0.55 9.75 13.70
CA ASP A 341 -1.37 10.75 13.01
C ASP A 341 -2.18 10.16 11.83
N ILE A 342 -1.65 9.16 11.12
CA ILE A 342 -2.40 8.44 10.09
C ILE A 342 -3.48 7.53 10.70
N ARG A 343 -3.18 6.82 11.80
CA ARG A 343 -4.14 5.94 12.49
C ARG A 343 -5.33 6.71 13.06
N GLU A 344 -5.09 7.85 13.71
CA GLU A 344 -6.17 8.72 14.24
C GLU A 344 -6.96 9.42 13.13
N ALA A 345 -6.38 9.57 11.92
CA ALA A 345 -7.03 10.20 10.78
C ALA A 345 -7.88 9.27 9.91
N ILE A 346 -7.75 7.95 10.07
CA ILE A 346 -8.32 6.92 9.18
C ILE A 346 -8.93 5.80 10.03
N GLU A 347 -10.21 5.95 10.35
CA GLU A 347 -11.00 5.00 11.13
C GLU A 347 -12.17 4.41 10.32
N GLY A 348 -12.70 3.26 10.76
CA GLY A 348 -13.91 2.63 10.23
C GLY A 348 -13.73 1.14 9.92
N ASP A 349 -14.84 0.40 9.80
CA ASP A 349 -14.82 -1.07 9.70
C ASP A 349 -14.09 -1.59 8.45
N ASP A 350 -14.32 -0.97 7.28
CA ASP A 350 -13.58 -1.24 6.04
C ASP A 350 -12.33 -0.35 5.90
N ALA A 351 -11.55 -0.18 6.97
CA ALA A 351 -10.26 0.52 6.97
C ALA A 351 -9.24 -0.16 7.92
N GLU A 352 -8.11 -0.62 7.38
CA GLU A 352 -7.04 -1.27 8.13
C GLU A 352 -5.73 -0.48 8.01
N VAL A 353 -5.20 0.05 9.11
CA VAL A 353 -3.88 0.72 9.13
C VAL A 353 -2.83 -0.24 9.70
N ILE A 354 -2.00 -0.76 8.80
CA ILE A 354 -0.94 -1.73 9.05
C ILE A 354 0.40 -1.01 8.97
N TYR A 355 1.30 -1.25 9.92
CA TYR A 355 2.56 -0.49 9.98
C TYR A 355 3.76 -1.31 10.46
N SER A 356 4.94 -0.85 10.08
CA SER A 356 6.24 -1.21 10.63
C SER A 356 7.06 0.07 10.70
N THR A 357 7.41 0.55 11.90
CA THR A 357 8.21 1.78 12.06
C THR A 357 9.68 1.53 11.70
N PHE A 358 10.46 2.61 11.58
CA PHE A 358 11.91 2.53 11.33
C PHE A 358 12.71 1.84 12.47
N ASP A 359 12.10 1.62 13.63
CA ASP A 359 12.71 0.92 14.77
C ASP A 359 12.77 -0.60 14.57
N GLU A 360 11.96 -1.12 13.62
CA GLU A 360 11.84 -2.55 13.32
C GLU A 360 12.90 -3.02 12.31
N LEU A 361 13.16 -4.34 12.30
CA LEU A 361 14.13 -4.93 11.36
C LEU A 361 13.61 -4.98 9.91
N PRO A 362 14.48 -4.97 8.88
CA PRO A 362 14.10 -5.13 7.48
C PRO A 362 13.24 -6.38 7.18
N GLU A 363 13.49 -7.49 7.88
CA GLU A 363 12.68 -8.73 7.81
C GLU A 363 11.23 -8.49 8.27
N HIS A 364 11.03 -7.61 9.26
CA HIS A 364 9.71 -7.23 9.75
C HIS A 364 8.96 -6.42 8.67
N HIS A 365 9.62 -5.44 8.04
CA HIS A 365 9.05 -4.67 6.92
C HIS A 365 8.59 -5.58 5.78
N LYS A 366 9.44 -6.53 5.37
CA LYS A 366 9.13 -7.54 4.34
C LYS A 366 7.90 -8.34 4.74
N ARG A 367 7.91 -8.96 5.92
CA ARG A 367 6.83 -9.84 6.40
C ARG A 367 5.48 -9.12 6.49
N VAL A 368 5.44 -7.92 7.05
CA VAL A 368 4.22 -7.11 7.15
C VAL A 368 3.66 -6.79 5.76
N SER A 369 4.52 -6.47 4.78
CA SER A 369 4.09 -6.24 3.40
C SER A 369 3.52 -7.50 2.73
N GLU A 370 4.12 -8.67 2.95
CA GLU A 370 3.67 -9.95 2.40
C GLU A 370 2.29 -10.35 2.96
N MET A 371 2.07 -10.15 4.27
CA MET A 371 0.76 -10.38 4.89
C MET A 371 -0.31 -9.40 4.38
N ALA A 372 0.04 -8.11 4.23
CA ALA A 372 -0.88 -7.09 3.74
C ALA A 372 -1.31 -7.30 2.28
N ILE A 373 -0.41 -7.73 1.39
CA ILE A 373 -0.78 -8.01 -0.01
C ILE A 373 -1.61 -9.28 -0.12
N GLU A 374 -1.30 -10.34 0.63
CA GLU A 374 -2.11 -11.55 0.63
C GLU A 374 -3.51 -11.30 1.22
N ARG A 375 -3.64 -10.48 2.28
CA ARG A 375 -4.94 -9.98 2.77
C ARG A 375 -5.77 -9.35 1.66
N ALA A 376 -5.18 -8.40 0.93
CA ALA A 376 -5.84 -7.69 -0.15
C ALA A 376 -6.28 -8.65 -1.27
N ARG A 377 -5.42 -9.60 -1.64
CA ARG A 377 -5.72 -10.65 -2.63
C ARG A 377 -6.93 -11.50 -2.20
N ARG A 378 -7.00 -11.96 -0.94
CA ARG A 378 -8.16 -12.73 -0.44
C ARG A 378 -9.46 -11.95 -0.53
N LEU A 379 -9.45 -10.64 -0.25
CA LEU A 379 -10.64 -9.78 -0.38
C LEU A 379 -11.10 -9.63 -1.84
N VAL A 380 -10.17 -9.48 -2.79
CA VAL A 380 -10.48 -9.44 -4.23
C VAL A 380 -10.98 -10.78 -4.76
N GLU A 381 -10.50 -11.92 -4.23
CA GLU A 381 -11.06 -13.25 -4.55
C GLU A 381 -12.57 -13.33 -4.18
N HIS A 382 -13.01 -12.58 -3.15
CA HIS A 382 -14.43 -12.39 -2.79
C HIS A 382 -15.14 -11.25 -3.57
N LYS A 383 -14.55 -10.79 -4.69
CA LYS A 383 -15.07 -9.72 -5.57
C LYS A 383 -15.21 -8.35 -4.91
N ARG A 384 -14.47 -8.08 -3.82
CA ARG A 384 -14.42 -6.74 -3.22
C ARG A 384 -13.44 -5.84 -3.98
N ASP A 385 -13.69 -4.54 -3.94
CA ASP A 385 -12.72 -3.53 -4.32
C ASP A 385 -11.83 -3.20 -3.12
N VAL A 386 -10.52 -3.21 -3.34
CA VAL A 386 -9.52 -3.01 -2.28
C VAL A 386 -8.52 -1.96 -2.73
N MET A 387 -8.16 -1.06 -1.84
CA MET A 387 -7.16 -0.02 -2.11
C MET A 387 -6.05 -0.06 -1.06
N ILE A 388 -4.81 -0.29 -1.50
CA ILE A 388 -3.62 -0.15 -0.66
C ILE A 388 -3.01 1.24 -0.89
N LEU A 389 -2.87 2.02 0.18
CA LEU A 389 -2.02 3.21 0.24
C LEU A 389 -0.69 2.79 0.88
N LEU A 390 0.35 2.59 0.06
CA LEU A 390 1.68 2.16 0.51
C LEU A 390 2.60 3.37 0.68
N ASP A 391 3.16 3.53 1.88
CA ASP A 391 4.16 4.54 2.20
C ASP A 391 5.41 3.89 2.82
N SER A 392 6.45 3.50 2.08
CA SER A 392 6.71 3.75 0.65
C SER A 392 7.26 2.52 -0.08
N ILE A 393 7.10 2.46 -1.42
CA ILE A 393 7.70 1.37 -2.22
C ILE A 393 9.23 1.45 -2.22
N THR A 394 9.79 2.66 -2.10
CA THR A 394 11.24 2.89 -2.02
C THR A 394 11.83 2.26 -0.76
N ARG A 395 11.25 2.53 0.41
CA ARG A 395 11.69 1.93 1.68
C ARG A 395 11.46 0.42 1.71
N LEU A 396 10.32 -0.06 1.20
CA LEU A 396 10.07 -1.49 1.07
C LEU A 396 11.15 -2.17 0.20
N THR A 397 11.52 -1.57 -0.94
CA THR A 397 12.56 -2.11 -1.83
C THR A 397 13.94 -2.12 -1.16
N ARG A 398 14.26 -1.10 -0.34
CA ARG A 398 15.47 -1.10 0.50
C ARG A 398 15.49 -2.26 1.49
N ALA A 399 14.35 -2.60 2.11
CA ALA A 399 14.25 -3.75 3.01
C ALA A 399 14.49 -5.09 2.28
N TYR A 400 13.91 -5.27 1.09
CA TYR A 400 14.24 -6.45 0.27
C TYR A 400 15.71 -6.47 -0.15
N ASN A 401 16.34 -5.33 -0.44
CA ASN A 401 17.76 -5.28 -0.80
C ASN A 401 18.72 -5.64 0.34
N ILE A 402 18.27 -5.56 1.59
CA ILE A 402 19.04 -5.99 2.77
C ILE A 402 18.77 -7.46 3.11
N THR A 403 17.54 -7.93 2.90
CA THR A 403 17.09 -9.27 3.34
C THR A 403 17.21 -10.38 2.29
N GLU A 404 17.24 -10.05 0.98
CA GLU A 404 17.41 -11.05 -0.07
C GLU A 404 18.88 -11.50 -0.19
N PRO A 405 19.15 -12.80 -0.40
CA PRO A 405 20.50 -13.29 -0.67
C PRO A 405 21.12 -12.62 -1.91
N PRO A 406 22.36 -12.10 -1.85
CA PRO A 406 22.98 -11.44 -2.98
C PRO A 406 23.09 -12.35 -4.21
N SER A 407 22.68 -11.84 -5.37
CA SER A 407 22.75 -12.54 -6.66
C SER A 407 24.16 -12.54 -7.29
N GLY A 408 25.10 -11.85 -6.66
CA GLY A 408 26.44 -11.60 -7.19
C GLY A 408 26.47 -10.56 -8.33
N ARG A 409 25.34 -9.90 -8.61
CA ARG A 409 25.23 -8.78 -9.55
C ARG A 409 24.69 -7.57 -8.82
N THR A 410 25.20 -6.39 -9.14
CA THR A 410 24.78 -5.15 -8.52
C THR A 410 24.58 -4.10 -9.60
N LEU A 411 23.42 -3.45 -9.58
CA LEU A 411 23.14 -2.27 -10.39
C LEU A 411 23.90 -1.06 -9.83
N SER A 412 23.84 0.06 -10.54
CA SER A 412 24.27 1.34 -9.98
C SER A 412 23.55 1.60 -8.64
N GLY A 413 24.18 2.38 -7.75
CA GLY A 413 23.61 2.69 -6.43
C GLY A 413 23.61 1.55 -5.40
N GLY A 414 24.12 0.36 -5.72
CA GLY A 414 24.23 -0.74 -4.74
C GLY A 414 22.98 -1.63 -4.63
N LEU A 415 22.09 -1.56 -5.62
CA LEU A 415 20.85 -2.34 -5.68
C LEU A 415 21.08 -3.69 -6.37
N ASP A 416 20.68 -4.79 -5.74
CA ASP A 416 20.68 -6.12 -6.34
C ASP A 416 19.43 -6.29 -7.25
N PRO A 417 19.57 -6.76 -8.51
CA PRO A 417 18.42 -7.06 -9.36
C PRO A 417 17.40 -8.03 -8.75
N ALA A 418 17.83 -8.98 -7.91
CA ALA A 418 16.94 -9.94 -7.26
C ALA A 418 16.01 -9.26 -6.25
N ALA A 419 16.51 -8.23 -5.54
CA ALA A 419 15.73 -7.47 -4.55
C ALA A 419 14.54 -6.71 -5.15
N LEU A 420 14.56 -6.42 -6.45
CA LEU A 420 13.44 -5.79 -7.15
C LEU A 420 12.27 -6.76 -7.43
N HIS A 421 12.51 -8.08 -7.43
CA HIS A 421 11.52 -9.05 -7.90
C HIS A 421 10.24 -9.05 -7.06
N MET A 422 10.36 -9.16 -5.74
CA MET A 422 9.20 -9.22 -4.84
C MET A 422 8.46 -7.87 -4.71
N PRO A 423 9.14 -6.72 -4.53
CA PRO A 423 8.54 -5.39 -4.66
C PRO A 423 7.81 -5.16 -5.99
N LYS A 424 8.36 -5.59 -7.14
CA LYS A 424 7.67 -5.52 -8.44
C LYS A 424 6.42 -6.42 -8.49
N ARG A 425 6.46 -7.62 -7.90
CA ARG A 425 5.28 -8.48 -7.77
C ARG A 425 4.21 -7.90 -6.84
N PHE A 426 4.61 -7.23 -5.76
CA PHE A 426 3.69 -6.49 -4.87
C PHE A 426 2.97 -5.40 -5.66
N PHE A 427 3.70 -4.48 -6.29
CA PHE A 427 3.11 -3.34 -7.00
C PHE A 427 2.35 -3.78 -8.28
N GLY A 428 2.89 -4.77 -8.98
CA GLY A 428 2.28 -5.40 -10.16
C GLY A 428 1.00 -6.20 -9.85
N ALA A 429 0.73 -6.54 -8.59
CA ALA A 429 -0.50 -7.21 -8.19
C ALA A 429 -1.74 -6.31 -8.34
N ALA A 430 -1.61 -4.98 -8.39
CA ALA A 430 -2.76 -4.11 -8.60
C ALA A 430 -3.30 -4.24 -10.04
N ARG A 431 -4.58 -4.59 -10.16
CA ARG A 431 -5.32 -4.82 -11.41
C ARG A 431 -6.83 -4.80 -11.14
N SER A 432 -7.61 -4.42 -12.14
CA SER A 432 -9.06 -4.68 -12.17
C SER A 432 -9.29 -6.11 -12.67
N MET A 433 -10.30 -6.81 -12.15
CA MET A 433 -10.61 -8.19 -12.51
C MET A 433 -11.93 -8.29 -13.26
N ARG A 434 -11.94 -8.98 -14.40
CA ARG A 434 -13.17 -9.19 -15.19
C ARG A 434 -14.25 -9.96 -14.44
N GLU A 435 -13.85 -10.85 -13.54
CA GLU A 435 -14.76 -11.69 -12.76
C GLU A 435 -15.41 -10.93 -11.58
N GLY A 436 -14.97 -9.70 -11.31
CA GLY A 436 -15.45 -8.81 -10.25
C GLY A 436 -14.39 -8.56 -9.17
N GLY A 437 -14.44 -7.36 -8.57
CA GLY A 437 -13.45 -6.86 -7.61
C GLY A 437 -12.20 -6.29 -8.28
N SER A 438 -11.42 -5.53 -7.51
CA SER A 438 -10.22 -4.87 -8.00
C SER A 438 -9.19 -4.65 -6.88
N LEU A 439 -7.91 -4.68 -7.23
CA LEU A 439 -6.83 -4.25 -6.34
C LEU A 439 -6.21 -2.96 -6.87
N THR A 440 -6.48 -1.85 -6.21
CA THR A 440 -5.79 -0.57 -6.43
C THR A 440 -4.59 -0.48 -5.48
N ILE A 441 -3.43 -0.06 -5.99
CA ILE A 441 -2.27 0.28 -5.15
C ILE A 441 -1.82 1.69 -5.56
N LEU A 442 -1.85 2.62 -4.60
CA LEU A 442 -1.14 3.89 -4.70
C LEU A 442 0.07 3.82 -3.77
N ALA A 443 1.26 3.81 -4.34
CA ALA A 443 2.50 3.74 -3.59
C ALA A 443 3.29 5.04 -3.69
N THR A 444 3.84 5.54 -2.57
CA THR A 444 4.78 6.66 -2.62
C THR A 444 6.15 6.17 -3.07
N ALA A 445 6.82 6.96 -3.91
CA ALA A 445 8.20 6.74 -4.33
C ALA A 445 9.02 7.99 -4.01
N LEU A 446 10.14 7.81 -3.31
CA LEU A 446 11.03 8.91 -2.93
C LEU A 446 11.97 9.26 -4.09
N ILE A 447 12.09 10.56 -4.38
CA ILE A 447 13.05 11.13 -5.34
C ILE A 447 13.83 12.28 -4.68
N ASP A 448 14.88 12.78 -5.33
CA ASP A 448 15.72 13.88 -4.85
C ASP A 448 16.29 13.66 -3.42
N THR A 449 16.46 12.39 -3.02
CA THR A 449 17.03 12.00 -1.72
C THR A 449 18.55 12.12 -1.68
N GLY A 450 19.19 12.27 -2.85
CA GLY A 450 20.64 12.17 -3.03
C GLY A 450 21.16 10.73 -3.12
N SER A 451 20.29 9.72 -3.05
CA SER A 451 20.67 8.31 -3.16
C SER A 451 20.38 7.75 -4.55
N LYS A 452 21.45 7.40 -5.29
CA LYS A 452 21.33 6.74 -6.61
C LYS A 452 20.50 5.44 -6.58
N MET A 453 20.41 4.79 -5.43
CA MET A 453 19.54 3.63 -5.24
C MET A 453 18.07 4.01 -5.43
N ASP A 454 17.61 5.12 -4.84
CA ASP A 454 16.21 5.55 -4.91
C ASP A 454 15.83 5.97 -6.33
N ASP A 455 16.74 6.67 -7.03
CA ASP A 455 16.54 7.07 -8.43
C ASP A 455 16.30 5.85 -9.35
N ILE A 456 17.05 4.76 -9.12
CA ILE A 456 16.92 3.52 -9.90
C ILE A 456 15.67 2.76 -9.50
N VAL A 457 15.35 2.68 -8.21
CA VAL A 457 14.07 2.11 -7.75
C VAL A 457 12.89 2.86 -8.40
N PHE A 458 12.92 4.19 -8.42
CA PHE A 458 11.89 5.00 -9.07
C PHE A 458 11.73 4.65 -10.57
N GLU A 459 12.79 4.66 -11.37
CA GLU A 459 12.68 4.35 -12.80
C GLU A 459 12.24 2.90 -13.08
N GLU A 460 12.66 1.94 -12.25
CA GLU A 460 12.22 0.53 -12.35
C GLU A 460 10.72 0.34 -12.01
N PHE A 461 10.16 1.16 -11.11
CA PHE A 461 8.73 1.15 -10.77
C PHE A 461 7.86 1.95 -11.75
N LYS A 462 8.38 3.03 -12.30
CA LYS A 462 7.74 3.86 -13.33
C LYS A 462 7.35 3.06 -14.58
N GLY A 463 8.20 2.12 -15.01
CA GLY A 463 7.87 1.17 -16.09
C GLY A 463 6.70 0.23 -15.75
N THR A 464 6.50 -0.09 -14.47
CA THR A 464 5.50 -1.03 -13.94
C THR A 464 4.14 -0.37 -13.67
N GLY A 465 4.16 0.92 -13.30
CA GLY A 465 2.98 1.73 -13.02
C GLY A 465 2.17 2.11 -14.27
N ASN A 466 0.92 2.51 -14.04
CA ASN A 466 0.05 3.08 -15.07
C ASN A 466 -0.55 4.45 -14.67
N MET A 467 -0.15 5.00 -13.52
CA MET A 467 -0.46 6.35 -13.08
C MET A 467 0.75 6.93 -12.32
N GLU A 468 1.08 8.20 -12.59
CA GLU A 468 2.16 8.93 -11.95
C GLU A 468 1.62 10.29 -11.45
N LEU A 469 1.72 10.57 -10.15
CA LEU A 469 1.48 11.90 -9.60
C LEU A 469 2.78 12.40 -9.00
N VAL A 470 3.30 13.50 -9.54
CA VAL A 470 4.61 14.04 -9.19
C VAL A 470 4.44 15.25 -8.29
N LEU A 471 5.14 15.27 -7.15
CA LEU A 471 5.28 16.45 -6.31
C LEU A 471 6.64 17.13 -6.59
N ASP A 472 6.64 18.46 -6.71
CA ASP A 472 7.86 19.26 -6.94
C ASP A 472 8.32 19.96 -5.65
N ARG A 473 9.55 19.67 -5.26
CA ARG A 473 10.24 20.28 -4.12
C ARG A 473 10.25 21.81 -4.20
N ARG A 474 10.46 22.40 -5.39
CA ARG A 474 10.56 23.85 -5.61
C ARG A 474 9.26 24.58 -5.24
N LEU A 475 8.11 23.96 -5.49
CA LEU A 475 6.80 24.47 -5.08
C LEU A 475 6.68 24.47 -3.56
N SER A 476 7.06 23.36 -2.91
CA SER A 476 6.98 23.19 -1.45
C SER A 476 7.91 24.14 -0.68
N GLU A 477 9.14 24.37 -1.17
CA GLU A 477 10.10 25.32 -0.57
C GLU A 477 9.58 26.76 -0.64
N ARG A 478 8.79 27.08 -1.68
CA ARG A 478 8.07 28.36 -1.83
C ARG A 478 6.69 28.40 -1.18
N ARG A 479 6.31 27.36 -0.44
CA ARG A 479 5.01 27.19 0.26
C ARG A 479 3.79 27.20 -0.68
N ILE A 480 3.96 26.82 -1.94
CA ILE A 480 2.87 26.62 -2.89
C ILE A 480 2.32 25.20 -2.70
N PHE A 481 1.06 25.10 -2.27
CA PHE A 481 0.39 23.82 -2.01
C PHE A 481 -0.99 23.77 -2.67
N PRO A 482 -1.42 22.61 -3.21
CA PRO A 482 -0.64 21.37 -3.43
C PRO A 482 0.58 21.56 -4.33
N ALA A 483 1.69 20.93 -3.94
CA ALA A 483 2.96 20.97 -4.66
C ALA A 483 3.00 19.98 -5.85
N ILE A 484 1.90 19.81 -6.58
CA ILE A 484 1.76 18.81 -7.66
C ILE A 484 2.27 19.39 -8.99
N ASP A 485 3.25 18.76 -9.63
CA ASP A 485 3.60 19.07 -11.02
C ASP A 485 2.54 18.47 -11.96
N ILE A 486 1.64 19.33 -12.44
CA ILE A 486 0.51 18.97 -13.30
C ILE A 486 0.97 18.50 -14.70
N VAL A 487 2.13 18.97 -15.17
CA VAL A 487 2.65 18.64 -16.51
C VAL A 487 3.26 17.24 -16.51
N ARG A 488 4.03 16.91 -15.47
CA ARG A 488 4.65 15.58 -15.28
C ARG A 488 3.68 14.52 -14.76
N SER A 489 2.60 14.90 -14.10
CA SER A 489 1.58 13.96 -13.59
C SER A 489 0.64 13.49 -14.71
N GLY A 490 0.15 12.25 -14.64
CA GLY A 490 -0.88 11.71 -15.54
C GLY A 490 -1.19 10.23 -15.33
N THR A 491 -2.30 9.79 -15.93
CA THR A 491 -2.76 8.40 -15.91
C THR A 491 -2.78 7.84 -17.34
N ARG A 492 -2.28 6.62 -17.55
CA ARG A 492 -2.40 5.92 -18.84
C ARG A 492 -3.85 5.45 -19.01
N ARG A 493 -4.42 5.69 -20.19
CA ARG A 493 -5.83 5.39 -20.53
C ARG A 493 -6.84 6.14 -19.65
N ASP A 494 -6.56 7.42 -19.37
CA ASP A 494 -7.51 8.33 -18.71
C ASP A 494 -8.80 8.55 -19.54
N ASP A 495 -8.78 8.24 -20.84
CA ASP A 495 -9.97 8.14 -21.70
C ASP A 495 -11.04 7.14 -21.21
N LEU A 496 -10.67 6.16 -20.39
CA LEU A 496 -11.60 5.21 -19.77
C LEU A 496 -12.23 5.73 -18.47
N LEU A 497 -11.62 6.74 -17.83
CA LEU A 497 -11.97 7.22 -16.48
C LEU A 497 -12.59 8.63 -16.48
N LEU A 498 -12.39 9.39 -17.54
CA LEU A 498 -12.91 10.74 -17.74
C LEU A 498 -14.08 10.73 -18.72
N THR A 499 -15.11 11.52 -18.43
CA THR A 499 -16.15 11.81 -19.45
C THR A 499 -15.55 12.59 -20.62
N PRO A 500 -16.17 12.56 -21.83
CA PRO A 500 -15.66 13.29 -22.98
C PRO A 500 -15.44 14.79 -22.74
N ASP A 501 -16.30 15.41 -21.92
CA ASP A 501 -16.20 16.83 -21.54
C ASP A 501 -15.06 17.09 -20.53
N GLU A 502 -14.86 16.22 -19.53
CA GLU A 502 -13.70 16.27 -18.62
C GLU A 502 -12.40 16.11 -19.42
N LEU A 503 -12.33 15.10 -20.30
CA LEU A 503 -11.16 14.80 -21.12
C LEU A 503 -10.81 15.96 -22.08
N ALA A 504 -11.81 16.60 -22.70
CA ALA A 504 -11.60 17.77 -23.54
C ALA A 504 -11.07 18.98 -22.75
N ALA A 505 -11.54 19.19 -21.52
CA ALA A 505 -11.05 20.25 -20.64
C ALA A 505 -9.60 19.98 -20.17
N VAL A 506 -9.30 18.75 -19.72
CA VAL A 506 -7.95 18.33 -19.30
C VAL A 506 -6.95 18.48 -20.45
N ASN A 507 -7.30 18.04 -21.67
CA ASN A 507 -6.46 18.21 -22.85
C ASN A 507 -6.27 19.67 -23.28
N THR A 508 -7.22 20.55 -22.97
CA THR A 508 -7.07 21.99 -23.23
C THR A 508 -6.11 22.63 -22.23
N ILE A 509 -6.22 22.27 -20.94
CA ILE A 509 -5.29 22.71 -19.89
C ILE A 509 -3.87 22.19 -20.12
N ARG A 510 -3.70 20.89 -20.43
CA ARG A 510 -2.38 20.31 -20.72
C ARG A 510 -1.69 21.02 -21.90
N ARG A 511 -2.44 21.40 -22.94
CA ARG A 511 -1.91 22.20 -24.06
C ARG A 511 -1.55 23.62 -23.66
N ALA A 512 -2.36 24.27 -22.82
CA ALA A 512 -2.12 25.64 -22.37
C ALA A 512 -0.94 25.78 -21.40
N PHE A 513 -0.70 24.76 -20.55
CA PHE A 513 0.44 24.73 -19.64
C PHE A 513 1.72 24.20 -20.30
N ASN A 514 1.65 23.69 -21.53
CA ASN A 514 2.82 23.22 -22.25
C ASN A 514 3.77 24.39 -22.56
N GLY A 515 5.02 24.30 -22.10
CA GLY A 515 6.01 25.37 -22.22
C GLY A 515 6.04 26.37 -21.04
N LEU A 516 5.10 26.32 -20.11
CA LEU A 516 5.22 27.03 -18.82
C LEU A 516 6.20 26.30 -17.89
N SER A 517 6.77 27.03 -16.92
CA SER A 517 7.43 26.36 -15.79
C SER A 517 6.40 25.66 -14.90
N ALA A 518 6.80 24.59 -14.19
CA ALA A 518 5.91 23.88 -13.27
C ALA A 518 5.26 24.81 -12.23
N GLU A 519 6.00 25.82 -11.77
CA GLU A 519 5.50 26.87 -10.88
C GLU A 519 4.42 27.75 -11.51
N GLN A 520 4.62 28.20 -12.75
CA GLN A 520 3.63 29.01 -13.47
C GLN A 520 2.37 28.18 -13.77
N ALA A 521 2.54 26.95 -14.25
CA ALA A 521 1.45 26.02 -14.51
C ALA A 521 0.61 25.75 -13.26
N VAL A 522 1.26 25.47 -12.11
CA VAL A 522 0.57 25.24 -10.85
C VAL A 522 -0.08 26.51 -10.32
N THR A 523 0.58 27.66 -10.38
CA THR A 523 -0.03 28.92 -9.91
C THR A 523 -1.27 29.29 -10.73
N GLN A 524 -1.23 29.15 -12.05
CA GLN A 524 -2.39 29.33 -12.93
C GLN A 524 -3.48 28.29 -12.68
N ALA A 525 -3.11 27.02 -12.48
CA ALA A 525 -4.06 25.98 -12.13
C ALA A 525 -4.77 26.28 -10.80
N LEU A 526 -4.02 26.63 -9.75
CA LEU A 526 -4.58 26.96 -8.44
C LEU A 526 -5.51 28.17 -8.52
N ASP A 527 -5.19 29.20 -9.30
CA ASP A 527 -6.11 30.31 -9.58
C ASP A 527 -7.41 29.81 -10.24
N LEU A 528 -7.34 29.06 -11.35
CA LEU A 528 -8.52 28.50 -12.02
C LEU A 528 -9.35 27.56 -11.12
N PHE A 529 -8.71 26.70 -10.35
CA PHE A 529 -9.37 25.81 -9.39
C PHE A 529 -9.96 26.60 -8.21
N SER A 530 -9.36 27.71 -7.76
CA SER A 530 -9.88 28.54 -6.66
C SER A 530 -11.12 29.34 -7.03
N ARG A 531 -11.26 29.71 -8.32
CA ARG A 531 -12.43 30.41 -8.87
C ARG A 531 -13.69 29.54 -8.96
N THR A 532 -13.57 28.24 -8.71
CA THR A 532 -14.64 27.24 -8.85
C THR A 532 -14.72 26.37 -7.60
N ARG A 533 -15.91 25.90 -7.26
CA ARG A 533 -16.14 25.03 -6.08
C ARG A 533 -16.03 23.55 -6.42
N THR A 534 -16.39 23.19 -7.66
CA THR A 534 -16.43 21.79 -8.11
C THR A 534 -15.66 21.56 -9.42
N ASN A 535 -15.32 20.31 -9.73
CA ASN A 535 -14.73 19.91 -11.01
C ASN A 535 -15.73 20.07 -12.17
N GLY A 536 -17.03 19.89 -11.91
CA GLY A 536 -18.09 20.19 -12.89
C GLY A 536 -18.15 21.68 -13.27
N GLU A 537 -18.06 22.59 -12.30
CA GLU A 537 -17.93 24.03 -12.56
C GLU A 537 -16.65 24.37 -13.32
N PHE A 538 -15.53 23.75 -12.93
CA PHE A 538 -14.23 23.93 -13.56
C PHE A 538 -14.21 23.52 -15.03
N VAL A 539 -14.71 22.32 -15.36
CA VAL A 539 -14.84 21.85 -16.76
C VAL A 539 -15.72 22.80 -17.57
N ASN A 540 -16.85 23.24 -17.03
CA ASN A 540 -17.74 24.21 -17.68
C ASN A 540 -17.10 25.60 -17.87
N MET A 541 -16.24 26.03 -16.96
CA MET A 541 -15.46 27.27 -17.10
C MET A 541 -14.41 27.12 -18.21
N VAL A 542 -13.60 26.06 -18.18
CA VAL A 542 -12.53 25.79 -19.15
C VAL A 542 -13.07 25.71 -20.58
N ARG A 543 -14.23 25.08 -20.79
CA ARG A 543 -14.93 25.02 -22.10
C ARG A 543 -15.38 26.38 -22.64
N LYS A 544 -15.58 27.39 -21.78
CA LYS A 544 -15.98 28.75 -22.16
C LYS A 544 -14.80 29.69 -22.41
N ILE A 545 -13.63 29.37 -21.87
CA ILE A 545 -12.40 30.12 -22.11
C ILE A 545 -11.92 29.84 -23.55
N GLN A 546 -11.84 30.88 -24.38
CA GLN A 546 -11.20 30.78 -25.70
C GLN A 546 -9.68 30.83 -25.52
N TRP A 547 -9.07 29.68 -25.25
CA TRP A 547 -7.62 29.53 -25.24
C TRP A 547 -7.08 29.68 -26.67
N GLY A 548 -6.34 30.76 -26.96
CA GLY A 548 -5.70 30.98 -28.27
C GLY A 548 -6.51 31.81 -29.28
N LYS A 549 -6.95 33.01 -28.88
CA LYS A 549 -7.18 34.13 -29.81
C LYS A 549 -6.36 35.35 -29.38
N GLU A 550 -5.07 35.29 -29.68
CA GLU A 550 -4.19 36.44 -29.92
C GLU A 550 -3.49 36.20 -31.26
#